data_AF-A0A7Y6WX56-F1
#
_entry.id   AF-A0A7Y6WX56-F1
#
_cell.length_a   1.000
_cell.length_b   1.000
_cell.length_c   1.000
_cell.angle_alpha   90.00
_cell.angle_beta   90.00
_cell.angle_gamma   90.00
#
_symmetry.space_group_name_H-M   'P 1'
#
loop_
_entity.id
_entity.type
_entity.pdbx_description
1 polymer ?
#
loop_
_entity_poly.entity_id
_entity_poly.type
_entity_poly.pdbx_seq_one_letter_code
_entity_poly.pdbx_strand_id
1 'polypeptide(L)'
;MPPTRRPSPGSAMLHPLTLAAVALLVLNDHVLKAQWPSWWTGKLSDVAGLAMFPLLLQGLWEHLGARGREDFEPSRAVLHGCVLLTGLCFSAIQVSELAGDGWRWGLGLLQWLPRAMWALLTDAPRLPRVLPVAHVADAGDLLALPALWVALKVGGQRCAPRAAPNAGAPSSAPA
;
A
#
# COMPACT_ATOMS: atom_id res chain seq x y z
N MET A 1 17.57 2.46 24.95
CA MET A 1 17.45 2.82 23.51
C MET A 1 17.15 1.55 22.74
N PRO A 2 15.97 1.41 22.10
CA PRO A 2 15.74 0.27 21.22
C PRO A 2 16.72 0.35 20.04
N PRO A 3 17.31 -0.76 19.60
CA PRO A 3 18.23 -0.76 18.47
C PRO A 3 17.49 -0.20 17.25
N THR A 4 18.05 0.85 16.64
CA THR A 4 17.55 1.37 15.36
C THR A 4 17.86 0.33 14.29
N ARG A 5 16.91 -0.59 14.04
CA ARG A 5 17.03 -1.57 12.95
C ARG A 5 17.32 -0.82 11.66
N ARG A 6 18.29 -1.30 10.88
CA ARG A 6 18.52 -0.78 9.53
C ARG A 6 17.22 -0.92 8.72
N PRO A 7 16.80 0.09 7.96
CA PRO A 7 15.67 -0.05 7.06
C PRO A 7 15.96 -1.19 6.09
N SER A 8 15.07 -2.18 6.02
CA SER A 8 15.11 -3.18 4.95
C SER A 8 14.12 -2.79 3.84
N PRO A 9 14.33 -3.23 2.59
CA PRO A 9 13.34 -3.08 1.52
C PRO A 9 11.97 -3.59 1.98
N GLY A 10 10.92 -2.78 1.76
CA GLY A 10 9.55 -3.13 2.10
C GLY A 10 9.21 -3.12 3.60
N SER A 11 10.13 -2.77 4.51
CA SER A 11 9.87 -2.74 5.97
C SER A 11 8.70 -1.83 6.38
N ALA A 12 8.32 -0.85 5.55
CA ALA A 12 7.12 -0.04 5.78
C ALA A 12 5.84 -0.88 5.88
N MET A 13 5.74 -1.99 5.15
CA MET A 13 4.58 -2.90 5.20
C MET A 13 4.39 -3.56 6.55
N LEU A 14 5.47 -3.72 7.31
CA LEU A 14 5.45 -4.31 8.65
C LEU A 14 5.16 -3.28 9.75
N HIS A 15 4.97 -2.01 9.38
CA HIS A 15 4.62 -0.98 10.35
C HIS A 15 3.23 -1.25 10.94
N PRO A 16 3.02 -1.12 12.27
CA PRO A 16 1.74 -1.43 12.91
C PRO A 16 0.53 -0.72 12.28
N LEU A 17 0.70 0.54 11.84
CA LEU A 17 -0.37 1.27 11.15
C LEU A 17 -0.71 0.66 9.78
N THR A 18 0.29 0.19 9.04
CA THR A 18 0.04 -0.46 7.74
C THR A 18 -0.60 -1.83 7.95
N LEU A 19 -0.14 -2.60 8.92
CA LEU A 19 -0.77 -3.87 9.28
C LEU A 19 -2.22 -3.67 9.75
N ALA A 20 -2.49 -2.63 10.54
CA ALA A 20 -3.84 -2.26 10.93
C ALA A 20 -4.70 -1.89 9.72
N ALA A 21 -4.16 -1.14 8.75
CA ALA A 21 -4.87 -0.82 7.52
C ALA A 21 -5.18 -2.07 6.67
N VAL A 22 -4.22 -2.99 6.53
CA VAL A 22 -4.44 -4.28 5.85
C VAL A 22 -5.50 -5.12 6.58
N ALA A 23 -5.39 -5.24 7.90
CA ALA A 23 -6.35 -6.00 8.70
C ALA A 23 -7.75 -5.41 8.61
N LEU A 24 -7.86 -4.07 8.67
CA LEU A 24 -9.10 -3.33 8.48
C LEU A 24 -9.68 -3.60 7.09
N LEU A 25 -8.87 -3.54 6.03
CA LEU A 25 -9.31 -3.82 4.66
C LEU A 25 -9.83 -5.25 4.51
N VAL A 26 -9.08 -6.23 5.01
CA VAL A 26 -9.46 -7.66 4.93
C VAL A 26 -10.75 -7.91 5.70
N LEU A 27 -10.83 -7.45 6.95
CA LEU A 27 -12.01 -7.63 7.80
C LEU A 27 -13.23 -6.92 7.20
N ASN A 28 -13.04 -5.70 6.69
CA ASN A 28 -14.12 -4.93 6.10
C ASN A 28 -14.66 -5.57 4.82
N ASP A 29 -13.77 -5.97 3.90
CA ASP A 29 -14.18 -6.51 2.60
C ASP A 29 -14.74 -7.93 2.70
N HIS A 30 -14.27 -8.76 3.64
CA HIS A 30 -14.68 -10.17 3.74
C HIS A 30 -15.78 -10.42 4.77
N VAL A 31 -15.88 -9.59 5.81
CA VAL A 31 -16.84 -9.80 6.91
C VAL A 31 -17.86 -8.68 6.95
N LEU A 32 -17.44 -7.42 7.09
CA LEU A 32 -18.39 -6.32 7.31
C LEU A 32 -19.28 -6.09 6.10
N LYS A 33 -18.74 -6.08 4.87
CA LYS A 33 -19.56 -5.94 3.66
C LYS A 33 -20.51 -7.12 3.44
N ALA A 34 -20.12 -8.32 3.88
CA ALA A 34 -20.95 -9.52 3.76
C ALA A 34 -22.11 -9.54 4.78
N GLN A 35 -21.89 -9.02 5.99
CA GLN A 35 -22.88 -9.04 7.07
C GLN A 35 -23.73 -7.76 7.14
N TRP A 36 -23.15 -6.60 6.81
CA TRP A 36 -23.78 -5.28 6.90
C TRP A 36 -23.43 -4.40 5.69
N PRO A 37 -24.07 -4.65 4.53
CA PRO A 37 -23.88 -3.83 3.34
C PRO A 37 -24.31 -2.39 3.65
N SER A 38 -23.35 -1.47 3.57
CA SER A 38 -23.57 -0.07 3.95
C SER A 38 -22.67 0.87 3.17
N TRP A 39 -23.12 2.12 3.01
CA TRP A 39 -22.40 3.15 2.28
C TRP A 39 -21.05 3.52 2.91
N TRP A 40 -20.91 3.38 4.23
CA TRP A 40 -19.67 3.75 4.94
C TRP A 40 -18.58 2.67 4.85
N THR A 41 -18.95 1.39 4.71
CA THR A 41 -17.96 0.30 4.52
C THR A 41 -17.16 0.47 3.23
N GLY A 42 -17.72 1.09 2.19
CA GLY A 42 -16.95 1.46 0.98
C GLY A 42 -15.80 2.42 1.31
N LYS A 43 -16.14 3.53 1.98
CA LYS A 43 -15.18 4.59 2.33
C LYS A 43 -14.09 4.11 3.29
N LEU A 44 -14.41 3.16 4.16
CA LEU A 44 -13.43 2.56 5.06
C LEU A 44 -12.36 1.77 4.29
N SER A 45 -12.76 1.03 3.25
CA SER A 45 -11.81 0.36 2.36
C SER A 45 -10.94 1.37 1.62
N ASP A 46 -11.50 2.49 1.18
CA ASP A 46 -10.72 3.55 0.50
C ASP A 46 -9.67 4.14 1.43
N VAL A 47 -10.05 4.48 2.67
CA VAL A 47 -9.12 4.99 3.69
C VAL A 47 -8.01 3.97 3.97
N ALA A 48 -8.36 2.70 4.16
CA ALA A 48 -7.39 1.64 4.41
C ALA A 48 -6.45 1.43 3.21
N GLY A 49 -7.01 1.44 2.00
CA GLY A 49 -6.28 1.33 0.74
C GLY A 49 -5.30 2.48 0.56
N LEU A 50 -5.75 3.73 0.70
CA LEU A 50 -4.90 4.93 0.56
C LEU A 50 -3.80 5.02 1.64
N ALA A 51 -4.06 4.52 2.85
CA ALA A 51 -3.05 4.45 3.90
C ALA A 51 -1.94 3.42 3.62
N MET A 52 -2.26 2.33 2.90
CA MET A 52 -1.36 1.19 2.69
C MET A 52 -0.71 1.16 1.30
N PHE A 53 -1.48 1.43 0.24
CA PHE A 53 -1.09 1.19 -1.14
C PHE A 53 0.17 1.96 -1.61
N PRO A 54 0.38 3.25 -1.24
CA PRO A 54 1.61 3.95 -1.61
C PRO A 54 2.86 3.29 -1.02
N LEU A 55 2.75 2.76 0.20
CA LEU A 55 3.85 2.06 0.87
C LEU A 55 4.11 0.69 0.22
N LEU A 56 3.06 0.02 -0.27
CA LEU A 56 3.18 -1.22 -1.02
C LEU A 56 3.94 -0.98 -2.33
N LEU A 57 3.57 0.07 -3.07
CA LEU A 57 4.22 0.46 -4.31
C LEU A 57 5.68 0.84 -4.09
N GLN A 58 5.96 1.61 -3.03
CA GLN A 58 7.33 1.91 -2.62
C GLN A 58 8.09 0.62 -2.28
N GLY A 59 7.50 -0.29 -1.49
CA GLY A 59 8.14 -1.55 -1.12
C GLY A 59 8.46 -2.43 -2.33
N LEU A 60 7.57 -2.47 -3.32
CA LEU A 60 7.80 -3.17 -4.58
C LEU A 60 8.94 -2.55 -5.39
N TRP A 61 8.96 -1.21 -5.50
CA TRP A 61 10.06 -0.49 -6.14
C TRP A 61 11.40 -0.77 -5.47
N GLU A 62 11.44 -0.70 -4.12
CA GLU A 62 12.60 -1.03 -3.31
C GLU A 62 13.05 -2.47 -3.58
N HIS A 63 12.13 -3.44 -3.60
CA HIS A 63 12.47 -4.85 -3.83
C HIS A 63 12.98 -5.12 -5.24
N LEU A 64 12.45 -4.43 -6.26
CA LEU A 64 12.91 -4.56 -7.65
C LEU A 64 14.27 -3.87 -7.88
N GLY A 65 14.49 -2.70 -7.27
CA GLY A 65 15.70 -1.89 -7.45
C GLY A 65 16.86 -2.23 -6.51
N ALA A 66 16.60 -2.89 -5.39
CA ALA A 66 17.61 -3.21 -4.38
C ALA A 66 18.11 -4.67 -4.42
N ARG A 67 17.73 -5.47 -5.43
CA ARG A 67 18.27 -6.83 -5.59
C ARG A 67 19.81 -6.77 -5.69
N GLY A 68 20.48 -7.23 -4.63
CA GLY A 68 21.94 -7.30 -4.56
C GLY A 68 22.66 -6.02 -4.11
N ARG A 69 21.96 -5.03 -3.54
CA ARG A 69 22.62 -3.81 -2.99
C ARG A 69 22.79 -3.91 -1.48
N GLU A 70 24.03 -3.82 -1.00
CA GLU A 70 24.36 -3.87 0.44
C GLU A 70 23.99 -2.56 1.17
N ASP A 71 24.01 -1.42 0.46
CA ASP A 71 23.71 -0.09 0.99
C ASP A 71 22.32 0.41 0.52
N PHE A 72 21.27 -0.23 1.02
CA PHE A 72 19.90 0.18 0.74
C PHE A 72 19.48 1.38 1.60
N GLU A 73 19.07 2.47 0.95
CA GLU A 73 18.41 3.61 1.59
C GLU A 73 17.05 3.93 0.95
N PRO A 74 15.99 4.12 1.75
CA PRO A 74 14.67 4.46 1.24
C PRO A 74 14.64 5.91 0.72
N SER A 75 14.13 6.10 -0.51
CA SER A 75 14.09 7.40 -1.18
C SER A 75 12.78 8.16 -0.91
N ARG A 76 12.90 9.43 -0.48
CA ARG A 76 11.75 10.35 -0.33
C ARG A 76 11.06 10.65 -1.65
N ALA A 77 11.82 10.77 -2.73
CA ALA A 77 11.27 11.05 -4.05
C ALA A 77 10.38 9.89 -4.53
N VAL A 78 10.81 8.65 -4.30
CA VAL A 78 10.00 7.45 -4.62
C VAL A 78 8.73 7.43 -3.78
N LEU A 79 8.81 7.70 -2.47
CA LEU A 79 7.63 7.78 -1.60
C LEU A 79 6.62 8.81 -2.12
N HIS A 80 7.06 10.04 -2.39
CA HIS A 80 6.18 11.10 -2.90
C HIS A 80 5.59 10.72 -4.25
N GLY A 81 6.39 10.14 -5.15
CA GLY A 81 5.91 9.61 -6.43
C GLY A 81 4.82 8.55 -6.25
N CYS A 82 5.00 7.61 -5.32
CA CYS A 82 4.01 6.57 -5.03
C CYS A 82 2.72 7.16 -4.45
N VAL A 83 2.82 8.14 -3.54
CA VAL A 83 1.67 8.82 -2.95
C VAL A 83 0.90 9.62 -3.99
N LEU A 84 1.60 10.41 -4.81
CA LEU A 84 0.99 11.19 -5.89
C LEU A 84 0.31 10.30 -6.91
N LEU A 85 1.00 9.25 -7.38
CA LEU A 85 0.42 8.30 -8.32
C LEU A 85 -0.84 7.64 -7.75
N THR A 86 -0.78 7.19 -6.49
CA THR A 86 -1.94 6.57 -5.82
C THR A 86 -3.12 7.54 -5.73
N GLY A 87 -2.88 8.76 -5.28
CA GLY A 87 -3.93 9.78 -5.15
C GLY A 87 -4.55 10.16 -6.49
N LEU A 88 -3.73 10.30 -7.55
CA LEU A 88 -4.20 10.61 -8.90
C LEU A 88 -5.02 9.46 -9.49
N CYS A 89 -4.53 8.22 -9.42
CA CYS A 89 -5.26 7.04 -9.88
C CYS A 89 -6.58 6.88 -9.14
N PHE A 90 -6.56 6.98 -7.81
CA PHE A 90 -7.78 6.92 -6.99
C PHE A 90 -8.77 8.00 -7.40
N SER A 91 -8.33 9.26 -7.50
CA SER A 91 -9.21 10.37 -7.89
C SER A 91 -9.80 10.18 -9.28
N ALA A 92 -9.00 9.69 -10.24
CA ALA A 92 -9.46 9.40 -11.58
C ALA A 92 -10.56 8.32 -11.59
N ILE A 93 -10.36 7.22 -10.84
CA ILE A 93 -11.31 6.11 -10.71
C ILE A 93 -12.63 6.55 -10.07
N GLN A 94 -12.59 7.53 -9.16
CA GLN A 94 -13.78 8.05 -8.48
C GLN A 94 -14.56 9.10 -9.28
N VAL A 95 -13.90 9.81 -10.20
CA VAL A 95 -14.53 10.93 -10.95
C VAL A 95 -14.85 10.55 -12.40
N SER A 96 -14.12 9.61 -13.00
CA SER A 96 -14.27 9.22 -14.40
C SER A 96 -14.83 7.82 -14.54
N GLU A 97 -15.97 7.70 -15.25
CA GLU A 97 -16.55 6.39 -15.59
C GLU A 97 -15.58 5.51 -16.38
N LEU A 98 -14.82 6.11 -17.31
CA LEU A 98 -13.82 5.39 -18.12
C LEU A 98 -12.71 4.79 -17.24
N ALA A 99 -12.19 5.57 -16.29
CA ALA A 99 -11.16 5.09 -15.36
C ALA A 99 -11.73 4.04 -14.40
N GLY A 100 -12.97 4.25 -13.92
CA GLY A 100 -13.71 3.28 -13.13
C GLY A 100 -13.89 1.95 -13.86
N ASP A 101 -14.30 1.96 -15.12
CA ASP A 101 -14.44 0.75 -15.93
C ASP A 101 -13.10 0.05 -16.18
N GLY A 102 -12.04 0.82 -16.46
CA GLY A 102 -10.68 0.28 -16.54
C GLY A 102 -10.27 -0.44 -15.25
N TRP A 103 -10.55 0.16 -14.09
CA TRP A 103 -10.30 -0.43 -12.79
C TRP A 103 -11.09 -1.72 -12.54
N ARG A 104 -12.38 -1.73 -12.87
CA ARG A 104 -13.27 -2.89 -12.70
C ARG A 104 -12.75 -4.12 -13.44
N TRP A 105 -12.34 -3.93 -14.69
CA TRP A 105 -11.78 -5.00 -15.51
C TRP A 105 -10.34 -5.34 -15.11
N GLY A 106 -9.52 -4.35 -14.78
CA GLY A 106 -8.14 -4.56 -14.33
C GLY A 106 -8.08 -5.40 -13.06
N LEU A 107 -8.86 -5.06 -12.04
CA LEU A 107 -8.99 -5.88 -10.84
C LEU A 107 -9.63 -7.24 -11.13
N GLY A 108 -10.65 -7.29 -12.00
CA GLY A 108 -11.29 -8.54 -12.40
C GLY A 108 -10.28 -9.53 -12.99
N LEU A 109 -9.39 -9.06 -13.86
CA LEU A 109 -8.29 -9.83 -14.43
C LEU A 109 -7.27 -10.24 -13.37
N LEU A 110 -6.87 -9.31 -12.50
CA LEU A 110 -5.92 -9.61 -11.43
C LEU A 110 -6.42 -10.71 -10.49
N GLN A 111 -7.70 -10.67 -10.11
CA GLN A 111 -8.32 -11.70 -9.29
C GLN A 111 -8.60 -13.00 -10.08
N TRP A 112 -8.74 -12.92 -11.40
CA TRP A 112 -8.92 -14.09 -12.25
C TRP A 112 -7.67 -14.97 -12.29
N LEU A 113 -6.47 -14.38 -12.32
CA LEU A 113 -5.19 -15.13 -12.34
C LEU A 113 -5.09 -16.23 -11.26
N PRO A 114 -5.25 -15.94 -9.95
CA PRO A 114 -5.22 -16.98 -8.92
C PRO A 114 -6.39 -17.94 -9.01
N ARG A 115 -7.59 -17.49 -9.43
CA ARG A 115 -8.76 -18.37 -9.61
C ARG A 115 -8.57 -19.37 -10.75
N ALA A 116 -7.98 -18.93 -11.86
CA ALA A 116 -7.66 -19.77 -12.99
C ALA A 116 -6.57 -20.78 -12.62
N MET A 117 -5.52 -20.33 -11.93
CA MET A 117 -4.48 -21.22 -11.40
C MET A 117 -5.07 -22.29 -10.46
N TRP A 118 -5.94 -21.90 -9.54
CA TRP A 118 -6.62 -22.84 -8.65
C TRP A 118 -7.49 -23.85 -9.42
N ALA A 119 -8.27 -23.38 -10.39
CA ALA A 119 -9.09 -24.24 -11.24
C ALA A 119 -8.25 -25.27 -12.01
N LEU A 120 -7.06 -24.89 -12.48
CA LEU A 120 -6.11 -25.81 -13.13
C LEU A 120 -5.56 -26.83 -12.13
N LEU A 121 -5.21 -26.41 -10.91
CA LEU A 121 -4.69 -27.30 -9.86
C LEU A 121 -5.74 -28.29 -9.34
N THR A 122 -7.03 -27.99 -9.47
CA THR A 122 -8.14 -28.84 -9.03
C THR A 122 -8.85 -29.56 -10.18
N ASP A 123 -8.26 -29.60 -11.39
CA ASP A 123 -8.83 -30.21 -12.59
C ASP A 123 -10.30 -29.80 -12.86
N ALA A 124 -10.60 -28.51 -12.66
CA ALA A 124 -11.94 -28.00 -12.86
C ALA A 124 -12.34 -28.11 -14.35
N PRO A 125 -13.59 -28.51 -14.66
CA PRO A 125 -14.02 -28.80 -16.02
C PRO A 125 -14.06 -27.57 -16.93
N ARG A 126 -14.04 -26.35 -16.37
CA ARG A 126 -14.03 -25.09 -17.11
C ARG A 126 -13.22 -24.03 -16.35
N LEU A 127 -12.45 -23.24 -17.10
CA LEU A 127 -11.80 -22.06 -16.56
C LEU A 127 -12.84 -21.00 -16.17
N PRO A 128 -12.66 -20.30 -15.04
CA PRO A 128 -13.53 -19.20 -14.64
C PRO A 128 -13.48 -18.08 -15.70
N ARG A 129 -14.56 -17.34 -15.86
CA ARG A 129 -14.57 -16.15 -16.73
C ARG A 129 -14.00 -14.94 -15.98
N VAL A 130 -13.35 -14.03 -16.71
CA VAL A 130 -13.02 -12.72 -16.17
C VAL A 130 -14.32 -11.96 -15.99
N LEU A 131 -14.60 -11.54 -14.75
CA LEU A 131 -15.77 -10.75 -14.41
C LEU A 131 -15.30 -9.42 -13.83
N PRO A 132 -15.94 -8.30 -14.20
CA PRO A 132 -15.62 -7.00 -13.62
C PRO A 132 -15.97 -6.99 -12.15
N VAL A 133 -15.15 -6.30 -11.36
CA VAL A 133 -15.48 -6.04 -9.95
C VAL A 133 -16.60 -4.99 -9.86
N ALA A 134 -17.42 -5.08 -8.82
CA ALA A 134 -18.41 -4.05 -8.53
C ALA A 134 -17.69 -2.76 -8.10
N HIS A 135 -17.88 -1.70 -8.87
CA HIS A 135 -17.36 -0.36 -8.59
C HIS A 135 -18.38 0.65 -9.08
N VAL A 136 -18.61 1.68 -8.28
CA VAL A 136 -19.44 2.84 -8.65
C VAL A 136 -18.59 4.08 -8.41
N ALA A 137 -18.49 4.93 -9.41
CA ALA A 137 -17.81 6.21 -9.27
C ALA A 137 -18.61 7.12 -8.32
N ASP A 138 -18.02 7.47 -7.18
CA ASP A 138 -18.58 8.40 -6.20
C ASP A 138 -17.53 9.45 -5.83
N ALA A 139 -17.76 10.70 -6.24
CA ALA A 139 -16.87 11.82 -5.93
C ALA A 139 -16.76 12.07 -4.41
N GLY A 140 -17.74 11.62 -3.62
CA GLY A 140 -17.69 11.66 -2.15
C GLY A 140 -16.54 10.82 -1.57
N ASP A 141 -16.01 9.85 -2.30
CA ASP A 141 -14.87 9.04 -1.87
C ASP A 141 -13.55 9.82 -1.89
N LEU A 142 -13.49 10.99 -2.54
CA LEU A 142 -12.35 11.90 -2.44
C LEU A 142 -12.10 12.37 -1.00
N LEU A 143 -13.09 12.28 -0.11
CA LEU A 143 -12.93 12.52 1.32
C LEU A 143 -11.97 11.51 1.99
N ALA A 144 -11.63 10.41 1.33
CA ALA A 144 -10.62 9.45 1.79
C ALA A 144 -9.18 9.89 1.50
N LEU A 145 -8.93 10.84 0.58
CA LEU A 145 -7.59 11.31 0.21
C LEU A 145 -6.69 11.72 1.38
N PRO A 146 -7.18 12.37 2.47
CA PRO A 146 -6.37 12.66 3.64
C PRO A 146 -5.70 11.43 4.26
N ALA A 147 -6.22 10.21 4.04
CA ALA A 147 -5.60 8.97 4.51
C ALA A 147 -4.19 8.73 3.92
N LEU A 148 -3.86 9.31 2.76
CA LEU A 148 -2.50 9.31 2.19
C LEU A 148 -1.45 9.89 3.15
N TRP A 149 -1.86 10.74 4.09
CA TRP A 149 -0.98 11.26 5.13
C TRP A 149 -0.39 10.16 6.00
N VAL A 150 -1.11 9.05 6.22
CA VAL A 150 -0.58 7.89 6.96
C VAL A 150 0.63 7.31 6.24
N ALA A 151 0.53 7.14 4.91
CA ALA A 151 1.65 6.67 4.09
C ALA A 151 2.84 7.65 4.12
N LEU A 152 2.58 8.96 4.02
CA LEU A 152 3.63 9.98 4.12
C LEU A 152 4.33 9.96 5.48
N LYS A 153 3.59 9.80 6.58
CA LYS A 153 4.15 9.75 7.92
C LYS A 153 5.00 8.49 8.12
N VAL A 154 4.45 7.32 7.80
CA VAL A 154 5.13 6.02 7.97
C VAL A 154 6.36 5.92 7.06
N GLY A 155 6.21 6.28 5.78
CA GLY A 155 7.32 6.29 4.82
C GLY A 155 8.36 7.37 5.15
N GLY A 156 7.92 8.57 5.53
CA GLY A 156 8.80 9.69 5.86
C GLY A 156 9.69 9.44 7.08
N GLN A 157 9.17 8.72 8.10
CA GLN A 157 9.95 8.27 9.25
C GLN A 157 11.11 7.34 8.85
N ARG A 158 10.93 6.51 7.81
CA ARG A 158 12.00 5.64 7.28
C ARG A 158 13.04 6.43 6.50
N CYS A 159 12.61 7.46 5.79
CA CYS A 159 13.48 8.31 4.97
C CYS A 159 14.08 9.50 5.76
N ALA A 160 13.98 9.53 7.09
CA ALA A 160 14.61 10.55 7.91
C ALA A 160 16.13 10.33 7.96
N PRO A 161 16.96 11.38 7.75
CA PRO A 161 18.41 11.27 7.91
C PRO A 161 18.74 10.68 9.27
N ARG A 162 19.55 9.62 9.29
CA ARG A 162 20.02 9.04 10.54
C ARG A 162 20.92 10.07 11.21
N ALA A 163 20.62 10.47 12.44
CA ALA A 163 21.53 11.32 13.20
C ALA A 163 22.90 10.64 13.26
N ALA A 164 23.93 11.30 12.73
CA ALA A 164 25.29 10.80 12.83
C ALA A 164 25.62 10.63 14.32
N PRO A 165 26.28 9.53 14.74
CA PRO A 165 26.84 9.48 16.07
C PRO A 165 27.79 10.67 16.21
N ASN A 166 27.60 11.49 17.24
CA ASN A 166 28.44 12.66 17.54
C ASN A 166 29.92 12.23 17.52
N ALA A 167 30.63 12.51 16.43
CA ALA A 167 32.07 12.28 16.27
C ALA A 167 32.86 13.40 16.98
N GLY A 168 32.49 13.71 18.23
CA GLY A 168 32.93 14.91 18.91
C GLY A 168 32.73 14.86 20.42
N ALA A 169 33.21 13.80 21.06
CA ALA A 169 33.54 13.86 22.49
C ALA A 169 35.06 13.70 22.63
N PRO A 170 35.83 14.79 22.82
CA PRO A 170 37.22 14.68 23.21
C PRO A 170 37.26 14.20 24.67
N SER A 171 37.52 12.92 24.90
CA SER A 171 37.80 12.39 26.24
C SER A 171 39.31 12.31 26.44
N SER A 172 39.82 13.38 27.05
CA SER A 172 41.05 13.51 27.83
C SER A 172 41.77 12.20 28.18
N ALA A 173 43.03 12.10 27.76
CA ALA A 173 44.01 11.19 28.35
C ALA A 173 44.36 11.65 29.78
N PRO A 174 44.49 10.75 30.77
CA PRO A 174 45.25 11.04 31.97
C PRO A 174 46.72 10.65 31.78
N ALA A 175 47.58 11.52 32.30
CA ALA A 175 49.03 11.39 32.42
C ALA A 175 49.46 10.36 33.47
#